data_AF-A0A349WFD4-F1
#
_entry.id   AF-A0A349WFD4-F1
#
_cell.length_a   1.000
_cell.length_b   1.000
_cell.length_c   1.000
_cell.angle_alpha   90.00
_cell.angle_beta   90.00
_cell.angle_gamma   90.00
#
_symmetry.space_group_name_H-M   'P 1'
#
loop_
_entity.id
_entity.type
_entity.pdbx_description
1 polymer ?
#
loop_
_entity_poly.entity_id
_entity_poly.type
_entity_poly.pdbx_seq_one_letter_code
_entity_poly.pdbx_strand_id
1 'polypeptide(L)'
;INHNGDLINPANPNAIKFETFVFDALPLARNPLILEADRLEEFSPVKNMTGVDSLESSKADQIKRAKRWLSHLNLSMPESSTIEICPFSYPSKIDVQNADLNHIDWDSDQIYIAQK
;
A
#
# COMPACT_ATOMS: atom_id res chain seq x y z
N ILE A 1 -31.59 -18.25 8.59
CA ILE A 1 -32.93 -18.69 8.14
C ILE A 1 -33.86 -18.64 9.36
N ASN A 2 -35.09 -18.16 9.23
CA ASN A 2 -36.06 -18.20 10.33
C ASN A 2 -36.64 -19.63 10.48
N HIS A 3 -37.62 -19.81 11.38
CA HIS A 3 -38.27 -21.10 11.58
C HIS A 3 -39.13 -21.58 10.39
N ASN A 4 -39.44 -20.69 9.44
CA ASN A 4 -40.27 -20.98 8.26
C ASN A 4 -39.43 -21.33 7.01
N GLY A 5 -38.10 -21.29 7.10
CA GLY A 5 -37.24 -21.53 5.94
C GLY A 5 -36.86 -20.27 5.16
N ASP A 6 -37.25 -19.07 5.61
CA ASP A 6 -36.94 -17.83 4.90
C ASP A 6 -35.54 -17.30 5.24
N LEU A 7 -34.86 -16.74 4.22
CA LEU A 7 -33.63 -15.97 4.42
C LEU A 7 -33.93 -14.71 5.22
N ILE A 8 -33.10 -14.42 6.21
CA ILE A 8 -33.20 -13.23 7.05
C ILE A 8 -31.81 -12.59 7.19
N ASN A 9 -31.77 -11.27 7.34
CA ASN A 9 -30.60 -10.55 7.80
C ASN A 9 -30.77 -10.29 9.31
N PRO A 10 -30.05 -11.01 10.19
CA PRO A 10 -30.28 -10.91 11.63
C PRO A 10 -29.84 -9.53 12.15
N ALA A 11 -30.69 -8.89 12.96
CA ALA A 11 -30.38 -7.59 13.58
C ALA A 11 -29.36 -7.69 14.73
N ASN A 12 -29.16 -8.88 15.28
CA ASN A 12 -28.21 -9.17 16.35
C ASN A 12 -27.39 -10.43 15.99
N PRO A 13 -26.15 -10.57 16.50
CA PRO A 13 -25.36 -11.78 16.29
C PRO A 13 -26.12 -13.05 16.70
N ASN A 14 -26.24 -14.02 15.79
CA ASN A 14 -26.98 -15.26 15.99
C ASN A 14 -26.17 -16.53 15.64
N ALA A 15 -24.87 -16.37 15.39
CA ALA A 15 -23.96 -17.44 15.03
C ALA A 15 -22.53 -17.11 15.47
N ILE A 16 -21.69 -18.14 15.55
CA ILE A 16 -20.25 -18.01 15.79
C ILE A 16 -19.54 -18.46 14.53
N LYS A 17 -18.61 -17.64 14.04
CA LYS A 17 -17.70 -17.98 12.96
C LYS A 17 -16.37 -18.42 13.59
N PHE A 18 -15.93 -19.63 13.26
CA PHE A 18 -14.59 -20.11 13.63
C PHE A 18 -13.62 -19.79 12.49
N GLU A 19 -12.46 -19.26 12.85
CA GLU A 19 -11.37 -18.96 11.91
C GLU A 19 -10.03 -19.29 12.55
N THR A 20 -9.09 -19.78 11.75
CA THR A 20 -7.70 -20.03 12.14
C THR A 20 -6.83 -18.88 11.70
N PHE A 21 -5.80 -18.53 12.46
CA PHE A 21 -4.88 -17.48 12.06
C PHE A 21 -3.63 -18.08 11.41
N VAL A 22 -3.18 -17.47 10.32
CA VAL A 22 -1.96 -17.93 9.61
C VAL A 22 -0.73 -17.95 10.53
N PHE A 23 -0.70 -17.07 11.53
CA PHE A 23 0.38 -16.96 12.51
C PHE A 23 0.33 -18.04 13.62
N ASP A 24 -0.74 -18.82 13.72
CA ASP A 24 -0.81 -19.97 14.64
C ASP A 24 0.23 -21.05 14.27
N ALA A 25 0.76 -21.00 13.03
CA ALA A 25 1.84 -21.86 12.57
C ALA A 25 3.24 -21.46 13.10
N LEU A 26 3.42 -20.23 13.62
CA LEU A 26 4.74 -19.74 14.04
C LEU A 26 5.42 -20.61 15.12
N PRO A 27 4.72 -21.07 16.18
CA PRO A 27 5.33 -21.96 17.20
C PRO A 27 5.75 -23.33 16.67
N LEU A 28 5.24 -23.74 15.50
CA LEU A 28 5.59 -25.02 14.86
C LEU A 28 6.87 -24.92 14.02
N ALA A 29 7.34 -23.71 13.71
CA ALA A 29 8.57 -23.51 12.95
C ALA A 29 9.79 -23.88 13.80
N ARG A 30 10.76 -24.58 13.20
CA ARG A 30 12.01 -24.94 13.89
C ARG A 30 12.82 -23.70 14.29
N ASN A 31 12.93 -22.73 13.38
CA ASN A 31 13.69 -21.49 13.56
C ASN A 31 12.89 -20.31 12.96
N PRO A 32 11.94 -19.72 13.69
CA PRO A 32 11.25 -18.51 13.23
C PRO A 32 12.21 -17.32 13.21
N LEU A 33 12.17 -16.53 12.14
CA LEU A 33 12.93 -15.27 12.00
C LEU A 33 11.95 -14.10 12.00
N ILE A 34 12.28 -13.05 12.75
CA ILE A 34 11.56 -11.78 12.75
C ILE A 34 12.46 -10.76 12.06
N LEU A 35 11.93 -10.13 11.01
CA LEU A 35 12.57 -9.01 10.33
C LEU A 35 11.70 -7.76 10.54
N GLU A 36 12.29 -6.72 11.12
CA GLU A 36 11.65 -5.41 11.20
C GLU A 36 11.71 -4.71 9.85
N ALA A 37 10.61 -4.06 9.47
CA ALA A 37 10.46 -3.34 8.22
C ALA A 37 10.10 -1.87 8.49
N ASP A 38 10.51 -0.96 7.60
CA ASP A 38 10.08 0.44 7.67
C ASP A 38 8.63 0.55 7.21
N ARG A 39 7.75 0.94 8.13
CA ARG A 39 6.32 1.15 7.85
C ARG A 39 6.11 2.06 6.64
N LEU A 40 6.89 3.13 6.51
CA LEU A 40 6.70 4.11 5.44
C LEU A 40 7.12 3.58 4.07
N GLU A 41 7.88 2.48 4.02
CA GLU A 41 8.31 1.82 2.78
C GLU A 41 7.47 0.59 2.45
N GLU A 42 7.02 -0.16 3.47
CA GLU A 42 6.51 -1.52 3.27
C GLU A 42 5.08 -1.76 3.76
N PHE A 43 4.47 -0.81 4.48
CA PHE A 43 3.17 -1.06 5.12
C PHE A 43 2.21 0.13 5.12
N SER A 44 1.19 0.08 4.25
CA SER A 44 0.04 0.99 4.28
C SER A 44 -1.27 0.26 3.92
N PRO A 45 -1.97 -0.30 4.93
CA PRO A 45 -3.09 -1.22 4.72
C PRO A 45 -4.40 -0.49 4.37
N VAL A 46 -5.33 -1.22 3.75
CA VAL A 46 -6.71 -0.77 3.52
C VAL A 46 -7.66 -1.69 4.28
N LYS A 47 -8.30 -1.15 5.30
CA LYS A 47 -9.18 -1.80 6.28
C LYS A 47 -10.50 -1.04 6.46
N ASN A 48 -10.46 0.28 6.33
CA ASN A 48 -11.59 1.17 6.56
C ASN A 48 -12.05 1.83 5.27
N MET A 49 -13.32 2.26 5.25
CA MET A 49 -13.91 2.94 4.10
C MET A 49 -13.28 4.33 3.86
N THR A 50 -12.96 5.06 4.93
CA THR A 50 -12.31 6.38 4.89
C THR A 50 -11.39 6.57 6.09
N GLY A 51 -10.48 7.55 6.03
CA GLY A 51 -9.64 7.94 7.16
C GLY A 51 -8.35 7.13 7.28
N VAL A 52 -8.04 6.65 8.48
CA VAL A 52 -6.83 5.85 8.75
C VAL A 52 -7.01 4.45 8.19
N ASP A 53 -5.97 3.86 7.63
CA ASP A 53 -5.99 2.53 6.99
C ASP A 53 -7.13 2.42 5.95
N SER A 54 -7.32 3.45 5.13
CA SER A 54 -8.27 3.49 4.02
C SER A 54 -7.57 3.66 2.67
N LEU A 55 -8.33 3.63 1.58
CA LEU A 55 -7.82 3.89 0.23
C LEU A 55 -7.11 5.25 0.13
N GLU A 56 -7.68 6.28 0.76
CA GLU A 56 -7.11 7.63 0.76
C GLU A 56 -5.75 7.67 1.48
N SER A 57 -5.65 7.03 2.66
CA SER A 57 -4.39 6.97 3.40
C SER A 57 -3.32 6.17 2.65
N SER A 58 -3.70 5.04 2.03
CA SER A 58 -2.77 4.20 1.29
C SER A 58 -2.22 4.90 0.05
N LYS A 59 -3.07 5.62 -0.68
CA LYS A 59 -2.63 6.43 -1.82
C LYS A 59 -1.68 7.55 -1.38
N ALA A 60 -1.99 8.25 -0.29
CA ALA A 60 -1.14 9.31 0.23
C ALA A 60 0.25 8.79 0.66
N ASP A 61 0.30 7.62 1.30
CA ASP A 61 1.57 7.01 1.73
C ASP A 61 2.42 6.54 0.55
N GLN A 62 1.80 5.95 -0.48
CA GLN A 62 2.49 5.58 -1.72
C GLN A 62 3.09 6.79 -2.44
N ILE A 63 2.36 7.90 -2.53
CA ILE A 63 2.87 9.16 -3.10
C ILE A 63 4.04 9.70 -2.27
N LYS A 64 3.93 9.71 -0.93
CA LYS A 64 5.04 10.14 -0.05
C LYS A 64 6.27 9.26 -0.23
N ARG A 65 6.09 7.94 -0.35
CA ARG A 65 7.17 6.99 -0.62
C ARG A 65 7.85 7.29 -1.95
N ALA A 66 7.10 7.49 -3.03
CA ALA A 66 7.63 7.86 -4.33
C ALA A 66 8.41 9.20 -4.28
N LYS A 67 7.86 10.22 -3.63
CA LYS A 67 8.56 11.50 -3.39
C LYS A 67 9.87 11.31 -2.61
N ARG A 68 9.88 10.46 -1.58
CA ARG A 68 11.09 10.13 -0.82
C ARG A 68 12.15 9.45 -1.68
N TRP A 69 11.74 8.54 -2.59
CA TRP A 69 12.67 7.89 -3.51
C TRP A 69 13.35 8.90 -4.43
N LEU A 70 12.64 9.94 -4.87
CA LEU A 70 13.14 10.99 -5.77
C LEU A 70 13.85 12.16 -5.04
N SER A 71 13.87 12.18 -3.70
CA SER A 71 14.39 13.30 -2.91
C SER A 71 15.85 13.70 -3.22
N HIS A 72 16.64 12.82 -3.82
CA HIS A 72 18.03 13.09 -4.20
C HIS A 72 18.17 13.92 -5.49
N LEU A 73 17.11 14.10 -6.27
CA LEU A 73 17.17 14.72 -7.60
C LEU A 73 17.06 16.26 -7.62
N ASN A 74 17.00 16.94 -6.47
CA ASN A 74 16.84 18.41 -6.39
C ASN A 74 15.73 18.95 -7.32
N LEU A 75 14.64 18.20 -7.47
CA LEU A 75 13.54 18.52 -8.37
C LEU A 75 12.64 19.58 -7.75
N SER A 76 12.20 20.53 -8.58
CA SER A 76 11.08 21.41 -8.26
C SER A 76 9.81 20.77 -8.81
N MET A 77 8.83 20.49 -7.94
CA MET A 77 7.50 20.03 -8.34
C MET A 77 6.44 20.77 -7.51
N PRO A 78 5.21 20.92 -8.02
CA PRO A 78 4.09 21.38 -7.19
C PRO A 78 3.83 20.45 -6.00
N GLU A 79 3.59 21.01 -4.81
CA GLU A 79 3.33 20.20 -3.60
C GLU A 79 2.11 19.28 -3.78
N SER A 80 1.12 19.74 -4.54
CA SER A 80 -0.12 19.02 -4.88
C SER A 80 0.08 17.88 -5.88
N SER A 81 1.23 17.82 -6.58
CA SER A 81 1.43 16.80 -7.61
C SER A 81 1.40 15.40 -7.01
N THR A 82 0.68 14.53 -7.71
CA THR A 82 0.65 13.10 -7.46
C THR A 82 1.74 12.43 -8.28
N ILE A 83 2.52 11.56 -7.63
CA ILE A 83 3.59 10.81 -8.29
C ILE A 83 3.35 9.33 -8.07
N GLU A 84 3.47 8.58 -9.16
CA GLU A 84 3.47 7.12 -9.16
C GLU A 84 4.67 6.61 -9.95
N ILE A 85 5.31 5.58 -9.43
CA ILE A 85 6.47 4.94 -10.03
C ILE A 85 6.05 3.53 -10.42
N CYS A 86 6.18 3.19 -11.70
CA CYS A 86 5.83 1.89 -12.21
C CYS A 86 6.73 0.82 -11.57
N PRO A 87 6.18 -0.13 -10.79
CA PRO A 87 6.99 -1.15 -10.12
C PRO A 87 7.63 -2.14 -11.10
N PHE A 88 7.08 -2.29 -12.30
CA PHE A 88 7.68 -3.11 -13.35
C PHE A 88 8.96 -2.47 -13.91
N SER A 89 8.95 -1.15 -14.10
CA SER A 89 10.12 -0.41 -14.58
C SER A 89 11.17 -0.18 -13.50
N TYR A 90 10.72 0.11 -12.28
CA TYR A 90 11.58 0.47 -11.15
C TYR A 90 11.11 -0.25 -9.87
N PRO A 91 11.50 -1.53 -9.69
CA PRO A 91 11.03 -2.32 -8.56
C PRO A 91 11.59 -1.85 -7.21
N SER A 92 12.69 -1.10 -7.19
CA SER A 92 13.31 -0.59 -5.97
C SER A 92 13.78 0.87 -6.09
N LYS A 93 14.08 1.48 -4.94
CA LYS A 93 14.62 2.84 -4.86
C LYS A 93 15.91 3.00 -5.69
N ILE A 94 16.76 1.96 -5.73
CA ILE A 94 18.03 2.06 -6.44
C ILE A 94 17.84 2.06 -7.96
N ASP A 95 16.78 1.47 -8.48
CA ASP A 95 16.47 1.50 -9.91
C ASP A 95 16.08 2.91 -10.35
N VAL A 96 15.26 3.60 -9.54
CA VAL A 96 14.88 5.00 -9.78
C VAL A 96 16.09 5.93 -9.67
N GLN A 97 16.99 5.68 -8.72
CA GLN A 97 18.22 6.47 -8.55
C GLN A 97 19.14 6.46 -9.77
N ASN A 98 19.11 5.38 -10.55
CA ASN A 98 19.92 5.20 -11.74
C ASN A 98 19.14 5.47 -13.04
N ALA A 99 17.90 5.94 -12.95
CA ALA A 99 17.03 6.15 -14.10
C ALA A 99 17.34 7.47 -14.82
N ASP A 100 17.26 7.46 -16.16
CA ASP A 100 17.21 8.69 -16.96
C ASP A 100 15.77 9.25 -16.98
N LEU A 101 15.55 10.29 -16.18
CA LEU A 101 14.24 10.93 -16.01
C LEU A 101 14.12 12.26 -16.76
N ASN A 102 15.02 12.58 -17.70
CA ASN A 102 15.00 13.84 -18.45
C ASN A 102 13.75 14.02 -19.32
N HIS A 103 13.01 12.93 -19.57
CA HIS A 103 11.80 12.94 -20.37
C HIS A 103 10.52 13.18 -19.55
N ILE A 104 10.63 13.26 -18.22
CA ILE A 104 9.49 13.48 -17.32
C ILE A 104 9.16 14.97 -17.26
N ASP A 105 7.88 15.28 -17.42
CA ASP A 105 7.34 16.62 -17.16
C ASP A 105 7.04 16.77 -15.66
N TRP A 106 7.90 17.52 -14.97
CA TRP A 106 7.82 17.73 -13.52
C TRP A 106 6.83 18.82 -13.10
N ASP A 107 6.30 19.60 -14.05
CA ASP A 107 5.32 20.66 -13.78
C ASP A 107 3.87 20.12 -13.81
N SER A 108 3.68 18.84 -14.14
CA SER A 108 2.37 18.18 -14.16
C SER A 108 1.80 17.91 -12.76
N ASP A 109 0.47 18.01 -12.65
CA ASP A 109 -0.29 17.57 -11.45
C ASP A 109 -0.25 16.04 -11.25
N GLN A 110 -0.06 15.29 -12.35
CA GLN A 110 0.02 13.83 -12.34
C GLN A 110 1.27 13.37 -13.07
N ILE A 111 2.19 12.76 -12.33
CA ILE A 111 3.49 12.33 -12.82
C ILE A 111 3.56 10.82 -12.68
N TYR A 112 3.67 10.13 -13.82
CA TYR A 112 3.85 8.69 -13.87
C TYR A 112 5.23 8.36 -14.43
N ILE A 113 6.03 7.65 -13.65
CA ILE A 113 7.42 7.34 -13.97
C ILE A 113 7.52 5.87 -14.39
N ALA A 114 7.82 5.65 -15.67
CA ALA A 114 8.05 4.34 -16.27
C ALA A 114 9.23 4.41 -17.24
N GLN A 115 9.80 3.26 -17.61
CA GLN A 115 10.71 3.20 -18.75
C GLN A 115 9.92 3.42 -20.05
N LYS A 116 10.54 4.07 -21.03
CA LYS A 116 9.99 4.22 -22.38
C LYS A 116 9.97 2.90 -23.13
#